data_AF-A0AAD1T801-F1
#
_entry.id   AF-A0AAD1T801-F1
#
_cell.length_a   1.000
_cell.length_b   1.000
_cell.length_c   1.000
_cell.angle_alpha   90.00
_cell.angle_beta   90.00
_cell.angle_gamma   90.00
#
_symmetry.space_group_name_H-M   'P 1'
#
loop_
_entity.id
_entity.type
_entity.pdbx_description
1 polymer ?
#
loop_
_entity_poly.entity_id
_entity_poly.type
_entity_poly.pdbx_seq_one_letter_code
_entity_poly.pdbx_strand_id
1 'polypeptide(L)'
;MICILLVAGHGTLLESHIKNDQSGLYDILEDVPKALLPGVGGKKILNFWWKAVNVRQLFSEVYLVTNADKYKHYERWATANDFPVENIINDGTTTYDTRLGAVADLELAISSKKLHDDIMVIAGDMLCADQDFDMAQVLKFFRLKAGELAIYYEMEDWECTSTRGIVEVCPDTHRILHFFEKPQPGETTSRMASVVFYCFRKETLKTLQSFLNEFPNIEQRVLGRYMEWLINVVEVPVYGMKLPTGFQLIGQVGLADYTKWLTHYSTMKNEPKVKSITCRAYARIGIIGNPSDGYYGKTISMSIANFWAEVTISESKKLVLVPHPLNDPTEFGSLLDLFYISRKEGYLGGLRLLQATCKKFYEFCSEKGIALSKQNFTVKYNVNIPRQVGLAGSSAIVSATLKCLMKFYNLTDDDLPKSMRPNFILDVEKEELFITAGLQDRVVQVYEGLVYMDFSKSLMEEQGYGNYENMDMDSAPPFWLAYMRDPSDSGVIHSNVRQRWINGDPDVLEAMRLFAELTDQARSAMENKDWPELAELMNRNLELRRSIFTDSCLGEGNLKMIEIAKQHGSAVKLPGSGGAVIGLCLHPNKLMELKKAFQENGFVFCHIVPHSPVTAIVKEESPSGPR
;
A
#
# COMPACT_ATOMS: atom_id res chain seq x y z
N MET A 1 -12.04 16.10 -22.48
CA MET A 1 -10.64 15.67 -22.62
C MET A 1 -10.51 14.73 -23.80
N ILE A 2 -9.47 14.93 -24.59
CA ILE A 2 -9.15 14.16 -25.79
C ILE A 2 -7.93 13.27 -25.51
N CYS A 3 -7.84 12.11 -26.16
CA CYS A 3 -6.62 11.29 -26.13
C CYS A 3 -5.93 11.30 -27.51
N ILE A 4 -4.59 11.38 -27.51
CA ILE A 4 -3.76 11.26 -28.69
C ILE A 4 -2.75 10.12 -28.46
N LEU A 5 -2.83 9.10 -29.32
CA LEU A 5 -1.87 8.01 -29.38
C LEU A 5 -0.81 8.33 -30.44
N LEU A 6 0.45 8.39 -30.04
CA LEU A 6 1.58 8.64 -30.96
C LEU A 6 2.22 7.32 -31.37
N VAL A 7 2.23 7.04 -32.69
CA VAL A 7 2.81 5.84 -33.30
C VAL A 7 3.61 6.14 -34.58
N ALA A 8 4.03 7.39 -34.77
CA ALA A 8 4.77 7.89 -35.94
C ALA A 8 6.29 7.58 -35.91
N GLY A 9 6.75 6.71 -35.00
CA GLY A 9 8.16 6.39 -34.87
C GLY A 9 8.74 5.67 -36.08
N HIS A 10 9.87 6.17 -36.60
CA HIS A 10 10.69 5.55 -37.65
C HIS A 10 11.79 4.63 -37.07
N GLY A 11 11.50 3.89 -36.01
CA GLY A 11 12.53 3.10 -35.30
C GLY A 11 13.10 1.98 -36.18
N THR A 12 14.38 2.08 -36.57
CA THR A 12 15.06 1.14 -37.47
C THR A 12 15.86 0.04 -36.76
N LEU A 13 16.12 0.17 -35.46
CA LEU A 13 16.98 -0.76 -34.73
C LEU A 13 16.39 -2.17 -34.66
N LEU A 14 15.13 -2.31 -34.22
CA LEU A 14 14.45 -3.59 -34.14
C LEU A 14 14.30 -4.23 -35.53
N GLU A 15 13.92 -3.42 -36.53
CA GLU A 15 13.74 -3.86 -37.90
C GLU A 15 15.06 -4.38 -38.50
N SER A 16 16.17 -3.66 -38.29
CA SER A 16 17.48 -4.10 -38.76
C SER A 16 17.95 -5.37 -38.05
N HIS A 17 17.64 -5.54 -36.76
CA HIS A 17 17.98 -6.78 -36.05
C HIS A 17 17.12 -7.96 -36.49
N ILE A 18 15.84 -7.75 -36.83
CA ILE A 18 14.97 -8.79 -37.40
C ILE A 18 15.49 -9.22 -38.77
N LYS A 19 15.81 -8.27 -39.66
CA LYS A 19 16.34 -8.54 -41.01
C LYS A 19 17.69 -9.30 -40.99
N ASN A 20 18.48 -9.12 -39.93
CA ASN A 20 19.77 -9.78 -39.75
C ASN A 20 19.71 -11.04 -38.88
N ASP A 21 18.52 -11.44 -38.41
CA ASP A 21 18.36 -12.65 -37.61
C ASP A 21 18.52 -13.91 -38.47
N GLN A 22 19.51 -14.75 -38.14
CA GLN A 22 19.81 -15.96 -38.91
C GLN A 22 18.88 -17.14 -38.55
N SER A 23 18.06 -17.01 -37.52
CA SER A 23 17.19 -18.09 -37.05
C SER A 23 15.91 -18.23 -37.87
N GLY A 24 15.50 -17.18 -38.59
CA GLY A 24 14.26 -17.11 -39.36
C GLY A 24 12.99 -17.06 -38.51
N LEU A 25 13.11 -17.02 -37.17
CA LEU A 25 11.98 -17.06 -36.25
C LEU A 25 11.12 -15.79 -36.30
N TYR A 26 11.71 -14.68 -36.73
CA TYR A 26 11.08 -13.36 -36.69
C TYR A 26 10.77 -12.77 -38.07
N ASP A 27 10.99 -13.52 -39.16
CA ASP A 27 10.78 -13.07 -40.54
C ASP A 27 9.35 -12.56 -40.79
N ILE A 28 8.36 -13.16 -40.12
CA ILE A 28 6.95 -12.74 -40.22
C ILE A 28 6.68 -11.36 -39.61
N LEU A 29 7.61 -10.82 -38.83
CA LEU A 29 7.55 -9.50 -38.21
C LEU A 29 8.32 -8.44 -39.02
N GLU A 30 8.92 -8.81 -40.15
CA GLU A 30 9.56 -7.86 -41.06
C GLU A 30 8.55 -6.80 -41.52
N ASP A 31 8.99 -5.54 -41.51
CA ASP A 31 8.21 -4.34 -41.84
C ASP A 31 6.94 -4.10 -40.97
N VAL A 32 6.72 -4.90 -39.91
CA VAL A 32 5.61 -4.68 -38.97
C VAL A 32 5.96 -3.52 -38.02
N PRO A 33 5.14 -2.45 -37.95
CA PRO A 33 5.39 -1.36 -37.02
C PRO A 33 5.42 -1.84 -35.57
N LYS A 34 6.29 -1.25 -34.75
CA LYS A 34 6.47 -1.63 -33.34
C LYS A 34 5.15 -1.70 -32.55
N ALA A 35 4.28 -0.70 -32.68
CA ALA A 35 2.98 -0.68 -32.01
C ALA A 35 2.04 -1.82 -32.44
N LEU A 36 2.29 -2.46 -33.59
CA LEU A 36 1.52 -3.59 -34.11
C LEU A 36 2.19 -4.95 -33.90
N LEU A 37 3.36 -4.99 -33.28
CA LEU A 37 4.00 -6.25 -32.91
C LEU A 37 3.12 -7.04 -31.94
N PRO A 38 3.17 -8.38 -31.99
CA PRO A 38 2.51 -9.22 -31.02
C PRO A 38 2.98 -8.86 -29.61
N GLY A 39 2.03 -8.38 -28.83
CA GLY A 39 2.06 -8.11 -27.41
C GLY A 39 1.60 -9.32 -26.59
N VAL A 40 1.14 -9.04 -25.37
CA VAL A 40 0.58 -10.06 -24.47
C VAL A 40 -0.61 -10.78 -25.12
N GLY A 41 -0.59 -12.11 -25.07
CA GLY A 41 -1.68 -12.97 -25.55
C GLY A 41 -1.72 -13.09 -27.07
N GLY A 42 -0.66 -12.66 -27.77
CA GLY A 42 -0.62 -12.58 -29.23
C GLY A 42 -1.40 -11.39 -29.78
N LYS A 43 -1.95 -10.51 -28.92
CA LYS A 43 -2.62 -9.29 -29.34
C LYS A 43 -1.60 -8.19 -29.58
N LYS A 44 -1.84 -7.35 -30.58
CA LYS A 44 -0.95 -6.23 -30.91
C LYS A 44 -0.83 -5.24 -29.74
N ILE A 45 0.34 -4.62 -29.54
CA ILE A 45 0.57 -3.64 -28.44
C ILE A 45 -0.48 -2.53 -28.46
N LEU A 46 -0.80 -1.99 -29.64
CA LEU A 46 -1.79 -0.92 -29.79
C LEU A 46 -3.21 -1.34 -29.37
N ASN A 47 -3.56 -2.64 -29.42
CA ASN A 47 -4.86 -3.11 -28.94
C ASN A 47 -5.02 -2.90 -27.43
N PHE A 48 -3.92 -2.98 -26.67
CA PHE A 48 -3.94 -2.72 -25.23
C PHE A 48 -4.29 -1.25 -24.96
N TRP A 49 -3.58 -0.32 -25.61
CA TRP A 49 -3.85 1.11 -25.46
C TRP A 49 -5.25 1.48 -25.94
N TRP A 50 -5.69 0.94 -27.08
CA TRP A 50 -7.05 1.15 -27.55
C TRP A 50 -8.09 0.65 -26.55
N LYS A 51 -7.93 -0.55 -25.98
CA LYS A 51 -8.82 -1.04 -24.91
C LYS A 51 -8.82 -0.11 -23.69
N ALA A 52 -7.66 0.43 -23.32
CA ALA A 52 -7.52 1.30 -22.15
C ALA A 52 -8.21 2.66 -22.34
N VAL A 53 -8.12 3.25 -23.54
CA VAL A 53 -8.67 4.59 -23.83
C VAL A 53 -10.06 4.56 -24.47
N ASN A 54 -10.49 3.43 -25.07
CA ASN A 54 -11.86 3.25 -25.59
C ASN A 54 -12.87 2.94 -24.47
N VAL A 55 -12.88 3.80 -23.45
CA VAL A 55 -13.79 3.72 -22.32
C VAL A 55 -14.79 4.85 -22.45
N ARG A 56 -16.07 4.48 -22.57
CA ARG A 56 -17.17 5.45 -22.70
C ARG A 56 -17.11 6.46 -21.55
N GLN A 57 -17.39 7.73 -21.87
CA GLN A 57 -17.45 8.88 -20.95
C GLN A 57 -16.10 9.45 -20.45
N LEU A 58 -14.96 8.80 -20.71
CA LEU A 58 -13.66 9.36 -20.28
C LEU A 58 -13.06 10.33 -21.30
N PHE A 59 -13.07 9.94 -22.58
CA PHE A 59 -12.55 10.74 -23.68
C PHE A 59 -13.68 11.11 -24.65
N SER A 60 -13.68 12.36 -25.11
CA SER A 60 -14.61 12.81 -26.15
C SER A 60 -14.22 12.24 -27.51
N GLU A 61 -12.92 12.25 -27.82
CA GLU A 61 -12.33 11.73 -29.04
C GLU A 61 -10.96 11.10 -28.76
N VAL A 62 -10.58 10.16 -29.62
CA VAL A 62 -9.24 9.55 -29.61
C VAL A 62 -8.65 9.66 -31.02
N TYR A 63 -7.45 10.23 -31.12
CA TYR A 63 -6.69 10.35 -32.37
C TYR A 63 -5.46 9.46 -32.36
N LEU A 64 -5.05 9.00 -33.54
CA LEU A 64 -3.85 8.21 -33.75
C LEU A 64 -2.93 8.95 -34.73
N VAL A 65 -1.75 9.36 -34.31
CA VAL A 65 -0.78 10.03 -35.19
C VAL A 65 0.26 9.03 -35.68
N THR A 66 0.42 8.93 -37.00
CA THR A 66 1.34 8.02 -37.65
C THR A 66 2.06 8.69 -38.83
N ASN A 67 3.03 7.99 -39.42
CA ASN A 67 3.77 8.44 -40.57
C ASN A 67 3.23 7.85 -41.89
N ALA A 68 3.64 8.42 -43.01
CA ALA A 68 3.16 8.00 -44.33
C ALA A 68 3.66 6.60 -44.71
N ASP A 69 4.86 6.21 -44.27
CA ASP A 69 5.43 4.88 -44.48
C ASP A 69 4.55 3.78 -43.86
N LYS A 70 4.16 3.95 -42.59
CA LYS A 70 3.39 2.93 -41.84
C LYS A 70 1.87 3.14 -41.86
N TYR A 71 1.37 4.22 -42.46
CA TYR A 71 -0.06 4.58 -42.48
C TYR A 71 -1.00 3.42 -42.82
N LYS A 72 -0.69 2.65 -43.87
CA LYS A 72 -1.54 1.53 -44.33
C LYS A 72 -1.63 0.38 -43.32
N HIS A 73 -0.62 0.19 -42.49
CA HIS A 73 -0.70 -0.80 -41.41
C HIS A 73 -1.71 -0.36 -40.34
N TYR A 74 -1.73 0.93 -39.99
CA TYR A 74 -2.64 1.49 -38.99
C TYR A 74 -4.07 1.67 -39.50
N GLU A 75 -4.27 1.99 -40.79
CA GLU A 75 -5.59 2.01 -41.44
C GLU A 75 -6.27 0.63 -41.37
N ARG A 76 -5.51 -0.43 -41.68
CA ARG A 76 -5.99 -1.83 -41.55
C ARG A 76 -6.24 -2.21 -40.11
N TRP A 77 -5.36 -1.81 -39.19
CA TRP A 77 -5.55 -2.04 -37.76
C TRP A 77 -6.83 -1.37 -37.25
N ALA A 78 -7.07 -0.12 -37.64
CA ALA A 78 -8.22 0.65 -37.19
C ALA A 78 -9.53 0.01 -37.63
N THR A 79 -9.61 -0.39 -38.90
CA THR A 79 -10.78 -1.11 -39.44
C THR A 79 -11.04 -2.42 -38.69
N ALA A 80 -10.00 -3.15 -38.30
CA ALA A 80 -10.13 -4.43 -37.60
C ALA A 80 -10.47 -4.31 -36.11
N ASN A 81 -10.36 -3.11 -35.51
CA ASN A 81 -10.58 -2.88 -34.07
C ASN A 81 -11.63 -1.79 -33.81
N ASP A 82 -12.44 -1.45 -34.82
CA ASP A 82 -13.48 -0.41 -34.76
C ASP A 82 -12.95 0.96 -34.28
N PHE A 83 -11.73 1.32 -34.68
CA PHE A 83 -11.18 2.67 -34.47
C PHE A 83 -11.59 3.58 -35.65
N PRO A 84 -12.03 4.83 -35.41
CA PRO A 84 -12.42 5.74 -36.49
C PRO A 84 -11.24 6.08 -37.41
N VAL A 85 -11.29 5.63 -38.67
CA VAL A 85 -10.19 5.81 -39.64
C VAL A 85 -9.93 7.30 -39.92
N GLU A 86 -10.97 8.13 -39.87
CA GLU A 86 -10.91 9.58 -39.98
C GLU A 86 -10.13 10.26 -38.84
N ASN A 87 -9.93 9.56 -37.71
CA ASN A 87 -9.14 10.03 -36.58
C ASN A 87 -7.67 9.61 -36.66
N ILE A 88 -7.25 8.94 -37.75
CA ILE A 88 -5.84 8.71 -38.05
C ILE A 88 -5.26 9.96 -38.74
N ILE A 89 -4.21 10.51 -38.16
CA ILE A 89 -3.48 11.67 -38.68
C ILE A 89 -2.16 11.15 -39.26
N ASN A 90 -1.93 11.45 -40.53
CA ASN A 90 -0.70 11.13 -41.24
C ASN A 90 0.21 12.35 -41.24
N ASP A 91 1.41 12.24 -40.67
CA ASP A 91 2.39 13.32 -40.59
C ASP A 91 3.09 13.64 -41.92
N GLY A 92 2.90 12.79 -42.95
CA GLY A 92 3.46 12.94 -44.29
C GLY A 92 4.91 12.45 -44.45
N THR A 93 5.57 12.01 -43.38
CA THR A 93 6.98 11.61 -43.38
C THR A 93 7.15 10.16 -43.80
N THR A 94 8.25 9.85 -44.48
CA THR A 94 8.51 8.50 -45.04
C THR A 94 9.85 7.91 -44.59
N THR A 95 10.71 8.70 -43.97
CA THR A 95 12.04 8.25 -43.52
C THR A 95 12.39 8.80 -42.15
N TYR A 96 13.33 8.15 -41.47
CA TYR A 96 13.86 8.62 -40.18
C TYR A 96 14.40 10.06 -40.27
N ASP A 97 15.16 10.41 -41.30
CA ASP A 97 15.79 11.73 -41.41
C ASP A 97 14.79 12.87 -41.65
N THR A 98 13.63 12.56 -42.23
CA THR A 98 12.57 13.54 -42.54
C THR A 98 11.47 13.62 -41.49
N ARG A 99 11.61 12.88 -40.38
CA ARG A 99 10.65 12.86 -39.26
C ARG A 99 10.40 14.26 -38.69
N LEU A 100 9.17 14.55 -38.27
CA LEU A 100 8.84 15.85 -37.66
C LEU A 100 9.32 15.95 -36.20
N GLY A 101 9.24 14.83 -35.47
CA GLY A 101 9.48 14.73 -34.03
C GLY A 101 8.17 14.74 -33.23
N ALA A 102 8.12 14.01 -32.11
CA ALA A 102 6.89 13.76 -31.36
C ALA A 102 6.15 15.02 -30.88
N VAL A 103 6.87 16.12 -30.61
CA VAL A 103 6.25 17.41 -30.26
C VAL A 103 5.55 18.04 -31.46
N ALA A 104 6.15 17.93 -32.65
CA ALA A 104 5.56 18.42 -33.88
C ALA A 104 4.39 17.53 -34.35
N ASP A 105 4.46 16.22 -34.12
CA ASP A 105 3.33 15.29 -34.37
C ASP A 105 2.12 15.65 -33.49
N LEU A 106 2.35 16.00 -32.23
CA LEU A 106 1.32 16.48 -31.32
C LEU A 106 0.73 17.82 -31.76
N GLU A 107 1.58 18.78 -32.14
CA GLU A 107 1.14 20.09 -32.67
C GLU A 107 0.31 19.91 -33.94
N LEU A 108 0.76 19.09 -34.88
CA LEU A 108 0.05 18.76 -36.12
C LEU A 108 -1.35 18.21 -35.83
N ALA A 109 -1.48 17.32 -34.85
CA ALA A 109 -2.76 16.77 -34.48
C ALA A 109 -3.72 17.83 -33.92
N ILE A 110 -3.21 18.72 -33.08
CA ILE A 110 -3.97 19.82 -32.49
C ILE A 110 -4.42 20.81 -33.57
N SER A 111 -3.52 21.23 -34.45
CA SER A 111 -3.79 22.25 -35.47
C SER A 111 -4.68 21.73 -36.59
N SER A 112 -4.43 20.52 -37.10
CA SER A 112 -5.21 19.92 -38.19
C SER A 112 -6.66 19.61 -37.79
N LYS A 113 -6.88 19.19 -36.54
CA LYS A 113 -8.22 18.88 -36.00
C LYS A 113 -8.85 20.02 -35.22
N LYS A 114 -8.14 21.15 -35.05
CA LYS A 114 -8.57 22.35 -34.31
C LYS A 114 -9.03 22.01 -32.89
N LEU A 115 -8.18 21.28 -32.17
CA LEU A 115 -8.50 20.79 -30.83
C LEU A 115 -8.42 21.92 -29.79
N HIS A 116 -9.46 22.03 -28.96
CA HIS A 116 -9.60 23.08 -27.93
C HIS A 116 -10.04 22.50 -26.58
N ASP A 117 -9.42 21.40 -26.16
CA ASP A 117 -9.71 20.67 -24.92
C ASP A 117 -8.37 20.27 -24.25
N ASP A 118 -8.44 19.79 -23.02
CA ASP A 118 -7.31 19.13 -22.37
C ASP A 118 -6.98 17.83 -23.12
N ILE A 119 -5.70 17.47 -23.22
CA ILE A 119 -5.22 16.36 -24.03
C ILE A 119 -4.36 15.41 -23.21
N MET A 120 -4.68 14.13 -23.29
CA MET A 120 -3.82 13.04 -22.82
C MET A 120 -3.00 12.53 -24.00
N VAL A 121 -1.68 12.46 -23.84
CA VAL A 121 -0.76 11.99 -24.88
C VAL A 121 -0.08 10.71 -24.40
N ILE A 122 -0.19 9.65 -25.20
CA ILE A 122 0.36 8.32 -24.89
C ILE A 122 1.19 7.85 -26.09
N ALA A 123 2.40 7.35 -25.84
CA ALA A 123 3.13 6.58 -26.86
C ALA A 123 2.45 5.21 -27.07
N GLY A 124 1.97 4.92 -28.27
CA GLY A 124 1.20 3.71 -28.56
C GLY A 124 2.06 2.44 -28.73
N ASP A 125 3.37 2.57 -28.64
CA ASP A 125 4.36 1.51 -28.88
C ASP A 125 5.08 1.01 -27.61
N MET A 126 4.69 1.51 -26.43
CA MET A 126 5.17 1.02 -25.13
C MET A 126 4.23 -0.03 -24.54
N LEU A 127 4.76 -0.86 -23.64
CA LEU A 127 3.99 -1.89 -22.94
C LEU A 127 4.00 -1.65 -21.44
N CYS A 128 2.81 -1.62 -20.85
CA CYS A 128 2.61 -1.57 -19.41
C CYS A 128 2.58 -2.99 -18.86
N ALA A 129 3.33 -3.28 -17.78
CA ALA A 129 3.29 -4.59 -17.14
C ALA A 129 1.86 -4.92 -16.63
N ASP A 130 1.16 -3.90 -16.12
CA ASP A 130 -0.26 -3.97 -15.81
C ASP A 130 -1.13 -3.87 -17.07
N GLN A 131 -1.77 -4.98 -17.45
CA GLN A 131 -2.58 -5.11 -18.66
C GLN A 131 -4.00 -4.53 -18.55
N ASP A 132 -4.36 -3.98 -17.40
CA ASP A 132 -5.67 -3.38 -17.16
C ASP A 132 -5.50 -2.13 -16.27
N PHE A 133 -5.16 -1.02 -16.91
CA PHE A 133 -4.85 0.25 -16.26
C PHE A 133 -6.11 1.07 -15.94
N ASP A 134 -6.17 1.73 -14.78
CA ASP A 134 -7.30 2.59 -14.42
C ASP A 134 -7.18 4.03 -14.95
N MET A 135 -7.55 4.22 -16.21
CA MET A 135 -7.64 5.56 -16.81
C MET A 135 -8.56 6.52 -16.05
N ALA A 136 -9.61 6.05 -15.37
CA ALA A 136 -10.50 6.93 -14.63
C ALA A 136 -9.80 7.51 -13.39
N GLN A 137 -8.95 6.71 -12.73
CA GLN A 137 -8.14 7.15 -11.60
C GLN A 137 -7.14 8.24 -12.02
N VAL A 138 -6.43 8.03 -13.13
CA VAL A 138 -5.48 9.03 -13.68
C VAL A 138 -6.17 10.34 -13.99
N LEU A 139 -7.32 10.30 -14.68
CA LEU A 139 -8.08 11.49 -15.01
C LEU A 139 -8.64 12.20 -13.77
N LYS A 140 -9.04 11.45 -12.74
CA LYS A 140 -9.45 12.02 -11.46
C LYS A 140 -8.29 12.76 -10.79
N PHE A 141 -7.10 12.15 -10.75
CA PHE A 141 -5.91 12.79 -10.18
C PHE A 141 -5.50 14.05 -10.94
N PHE A 142 -5.48 14.01 -12.28
CA PHE A 142 -5.22 15.19 -13.12
C PHE A 142 -6.20 16.35 -12.82
N ARG A 143 -7.49 16.05 -12.63
CA ARG A 143 -8.50 17.07 -12.29
C ARG A 143 -8.35 17.63 -10.88
N LEU A 144 -7.83 16.85 -9.93
CA LEU A 144 -7.61 17.29 -8.56
C LEU A 144 -6.41 18.23 -8.42
N LYS A 145 -5.40 18.09 -9.30
CA LYS A 145 -4.18 18.89 -9.26
C LYS A 145 -4.30 20.13 -10.15
N ALA A 146 -3.86 21.28 -9.66
CA ALA A 146 -3.81 22.54 -10.42
C ALA A 146 -2.54 22.62 -11.30
N GLY A 147 -2.41 21.69 -12.26
CA GLY A 147 -1.26 21.63 -13.17
C GLY A 147 -1.39 20.50 -14.18
N GLU A 148 -0.26 20.15 -14.80
CA GLU A 148 -0.13 19.02 -15.72
C GLU A 148 0.14 17.71 -14.98
N LEU A 149 0.06 16.59 -15.69
CA LEU A 149 0.34 15.27 -15.13
C LEU A 149 1.34 14.51 -15.98
N ALA A 150 2.30 13.84 -15.33
CA ALA A 150 3.15 12.84 -15.93
C ALA A 150 3.14 11.54 -15.13
N ILE A 151 3.02 10.41 -15.83
CA ILE A 151 3.18 9.08 -15.23
C ILE A 151 4.67 8.75 -15.15
N TYR A 152 5.09 8.26 -13.98
CA TYR A 152 6.45 7.76 -13.78
C TYR A 152 6.44 6.41 -13.06
N TYR A 153 7.55 5.69 -13.14
CA TYR A 153 7.77 4.43 -12.42
C TYR A 153 9.19 4.40 -11.87
N GLU A 154 9.42 3.54 -10.90
CA GLU A 154 10.74 3.33 -10.32
C GLU A 154 11.53 2.32 -11.16
N MET A 155 12.70 2.70 -11.65
CA MET A 155 13.56 1.85 -12.47
C MET A 155 14.26 0.79 -11.62
N GLU A 156 14.34 -0.42 -12.16
CA GLU A 156 15.11 -1.51 -11.56
C GLU A 156 16.62 -1.20 -11.56
N ASP A 157 17.39 -1.71 -10.60
CA ASP A 157 18.80 -1.36 -10.40
C ASP A 157 19.70 -1.54 -11.64
N TRP A 158 19.38 -2.52 -12.50
CA TRP A 158 20.12 -2.80 -13.72
C TRP A 158 19.76 -1.90 -14.91
N GLU A 159 18.68 -1.12 -14.83
CA GLU A 159 18.27 -0.23 -15.91
C GLU A 159 19.14 1.04 -15.96
N CYS A 160 19.42 1.52 -17.18
CA CYS A 160 20.27 2.68 -17.41
C CYS A 160 19.44 3.96 -17.56
N THR A 161 19.70 4.95 -16.69
CA THR A 161 18.96 6.23 -16.63
C THR A 161 19.11 7.08 -17.90
N SER A 162 20.22 6.96 -18.63
CA SER A 162 20.47 7.69 -19.88
C SER A 162 19.60 7.25 -21.07
N THR A 163 18.69 6.29 -20.85
CA THR A 163 17.77 5.79 -21.90
C THR A 163 16.34 6.32 -21.74
N ARG A 164 16.05 7.05 -20.66
CA ARG A 164 14.71 7.53 -20.27
C ARG A 164 14.75 8.99 -19.83
N GLY A 165 13.57 9.62 -19.78
CA GLY A 165 13.40 10.85 -19.02
C GLY A 165 13.34 10.52 -17.53
N ILE A 166 14.12 11.20 -16.70
CA ILE A 166 14.19 10.99 -15.25
C ILE A 166 13.58 12.19 -14.53
N VAL A 167 12.77 11.92 -13.51
CA VAL A 167 12.06 12.95 -12.74
C VAL A 167 12.49 12.97 -11.28
N GLU A 168 12.56 14.15 -10.69
CA GLU A 168 12.68 14.33 -9.25
C GLU A 168 11.32 14.81 -8.72
N VAL A 169 10.66 14.00 -7.89
CA VAL A 169 9.29 14.25 -7.43
C VAL A 169 9.29 14.61 -5.96
N CYS A 170 8.64 15.72 -5.61
CA CYS A 170 8.44 16.12 -4.23
C CYS A 170 7.53 15.09 -3.52
N PRO A 171 7.98 14.46 -2.41
CA PRO A 171 7.23 13.40 -1.74
C PRO A 171 5.91 13.90 -1.11
N ASP A 172 5.84 15.19 -0.75
CA ASP A 172 4.67 15.76 -0.07
C ASP A 172 3.61 16.27 -1.04
N THR A 173 4.05 16.97 -2.09
CA THR A 173 3.12 17.65 -3.03
C THR A 173 2.84 16.83 -4.28
N HIS A 174 3.71 15.87 -4.58
CA HIS A 174 3.78 15.12 -5.84
C HIS A 174 4.11 16.00 -7.05
N ARG A 175 4.61 17.23 -6.84
CA ARG A 175 5.09 18.08 -7.93
C ARG A 175 6.44 17.56 -8.42
N ILE A 176 6.64 17.51 -9.73
CA ILE A 176 7.94 17.26 -10.35
C ILE A 176 8.76 18.54 -10.22
N LEU A 177 9.87 18.44 -9.50
CA LEU A 177 10.81 19.53 -9.24
C LEU A 177 11.74 19.72 -10.46
N HIS A 178 12.26 18.60 -10.96
CA HIS A 178 13.16 18.59 -12.11
C HIS A 178 12.83 17.42 -13.04
N PHE A 179 13.00 17.64 -14.34
CA PHE A 179 12.95 16.60 -15.36
C PHE A 179 14.24 16.63 -16.16
N PHE A 180 14.87 15.47 -16.36
CA PHE A 180 16.09 15.31 -17.12
C PHE A 180 15.83 14.34 -18.28
N GLU A 181 15.90 14.80 -19.53
CA GLU A 181 15.77 13.89 -20.67
C GLU A 181 17.10 13.18 -20.93
N LYS A 182 17.14 11.87 -20.65
CA LYS A 182 18.30 11.00 -20.88
C LYS A 182 19.60 11.54 -20.24
N PRO A 183 19.60 11.76 -18.92
CA PRO A 183 20.73 12.36 -18.21
C PRO A 183 22.00 11.52 -18.35
N GLN A 184 23.15 12.18 -18.30
CA GLN A 184 24.43 11.49 -18.12
C GLN A 184 24.55 10.94 -16.69
N PRO A 185 25.37 9.89 -16.48
CA PRO A 185 25.64 9.38 -15.14
C PRO A 185 26.12 10.49 -14.19
N GLY A 186 25.43 10.67 -13.06
CA GLY A 186 25.78 11.64 -12.03
C GLY A 186 25.02 12.98 -12.08
N GLU A 187 24.22 13.25 -13.11
CA GLU A 187 23.40 14.47 -13.17
C GLU A 187 22.25 14.48 -12.15
N THR A 188 21.73 13.31 -11.80
CA THR A 188 20.70 13.12 -10.76
C THR A 188 20.94 11.80 -10.04
N THR A 189 20.48 11.73 -8.79
CA THR A 189 20.41 10.49 -8.00
C THR A 189 19.07 9.78 -8.15
N SER A 190 18.08 10.42 -8.76
CA SER A 190 16.76 9.83 -8.98
C SER A 190 16.81 8.68 -9.98
N ARG A 191 16.01 7.65 -9.71
CA ARG A 191 15.74 6.52 -10.61
C ARG A 191 14.27 6.46 -11.04
N MET A 192 13.54 7.57 -10.89
CA MET A 192 12.14 7.65 -11.28
C MET A 192 12.06 7.99 -12.78
N ALA A 193 11.69 7.02 -13.61
CA ALA A 193 11.56 7.19 -15.04
C ALA A 193 10.16 7.64 -15.45
N SER A 194 10.10 8.67 -16.28
CA SER A 194 8.89 9.12 -16.96
C SER A 194 8.78 8.48 -18.35
N VAL A 195 7.55 8.12 -18.72
CA VAL A 195 7.21 7.68 -20.08
C VAL A 195 6.31 8.70 -20.75
N VAL A 196 6.15 8.61 -22.08
CA VAL A 196 5.17 9.43 -22.79
C VAL A 196 3.77 8.96 -22.43
N PHE A 197 3.30 9.47 -21.31
CA PHE A 197 1.97 9.33 -20.76
C PHE A 197 1.71 10.59 -19.94
N TYR A 198 1.28 11.63 -20.65
CA TYR A 198 1.15 12.99 -20.13
C TYR A 198 -0.29 13.47 -20.25
N CYS A 199 -0.75 14.27 -19.30
CA CYS A 199 -1.99 15.03 -19.44
C CYS A 199 -1.64 16.52 -19.46
N PHE A 200 -2.02 17.19 -20.54
CA PHE A 200 -1.83 18.61 -20.75
C PHE A 200 -3.16 19.36 -20.72
N ARG A 201 -3.19 20.46 -19.99
CA ARG A 201 -4.26 21.45 -20.03
C ARG A 201 -4.21 22.20 -21.35
N LYS A 202 -5.37 22.60 -21.84
CA LYS A 202 -5.51 23.37 -23.09
C LYS A 202 -4.63 24.62 -23.16
N GLU A 203 -4.35 25.24 -22.02
CA GLU A 203 -3.54 26.47 -21.95
C GLU A 203 -2.05 26.17 -22.18
N THR A 204 -1.55 25.07 -21.60
CA THR A 204 -0.16 24.63 -21.73
C THR A 204 0.16 24.20 -23.15
N LEU A 205 -0.78 23.57 -23.85
CA LEU A 205 -0.62 23.19 -25.26
C LEU A 205 -0.28 24.36 -26.19
N LYS A 206 -0.60 25.61 -25.81
CA LYS A 206 -0.25 26.81 -26.59
C LYS A 206 1.26 27.06 -26.66
N THR A 207 2.03 26.46 -25.75
CA THR A 207 3.49 26.60 -25.68
C THR A 207 4.23 25.71 -26.69
N LEU A 208 3.57 24.73 -27.29
CA LEU A 208 4.18 23.80 -28.27
C LEU A 208 4.85 24.56 -29.42
N GLN A 209 4.18 25.57 -29.98
CA GLN A 209 4.74 26.36 -31.08
C GLN A 209 5.98 27.16 -30.66
N SER A 210 5.96 27.74 -29.46
CA SER A 210 7.11 28.45 -28.90
C SER A 210 8.30 27.51 -28.74
N PHE A 211 8.08 26.32 -28.19
CA PHE A 211 9.12 25.30 -28.07
C PHE A 211 9.68 24.87 -29.43
N LEU A 212 8.82 24.61 -30.43
CA LEU A 212 9.28 24.22 -31.77
C LEU A 212 10.09 25.31 -32.47
N ASN A 213 9.81 26.59 -32.20
CA ASN A 213 10.57 27.72 -32.71
C ASN A 213 11.94 27.86 -32.01
N GLU A 214 11.99 27.59 -30.70
CA GLU A 214 13.23 27.66 -29.90
C GLU A 214 14.17 26.47 -30.18
N PHE A 215 13.61 25.28 -30.44
CA PHE A 215 14.34 24.05 -30.72
C PHE A 215 14.12 23.57 -32.16
N PRO A 216 14.75 24.22 -33.16
CA PRO A 216 14.55 23.89 -34.57
C PRO A 216 15.16 22.55 -34.96
N ASN A 217 16.11 22.00 -34.19
CA ASN A 217 16.72 20.70 -34.48
C ASN A 217 15.74 19.56 -34.16
N ILE A 218 15.49 18.69 -35.14
CA ILE A 218 14.57 17.54 -35.06
C ILE A 218 14.90 16.61 -33.89
N GLU A 219 16.18 16.43 -33.55
CA GLU A 219 16.59 15.56 -32.43
C GLU A 219 16.10 16.06 -31.06
N GLN A 220 15.85 17.36 -30.95
CA GLN A 220 15.37 18.00 -29.73
C GLN A 220 13.84 18.04 -29.64
N ARG A 221 13.12 17.75 -30.73
CA ARG A 221 11.64 17.79 -30.81
C ARG A 221 10.96 16.56 -30.21
N VAL A 222 11.57 15.95 -29.20
CA VAL A 222 11.03 14.82 -28.44
C VAL A 222 10.27 15.30 -27.22
N LEU A 223 9.23 14.58 -26.82
CA LEU A 223 8.38 15.00 -25.69
C LEU A 223 9.13 15.08 -24.37
N GLY A 224 10.18 14.28 -24.16
CA GLY A 224 11.01 14.38 -22.97
C GLY A 224 11.74 15.72 -22.83
N ARG A 225 12.32 16.24 -23.92
CA ARG A 225 12.92 17.59 -23.94
C ARG A 225 11.88 18.68 -23.77
N TYR A 226 10.67 18.49 -24.30
CA TYR A 226 9.57 19.42 -24.04
C TYR A 226 9.19 19.45 -22.56
N MET A 227 9.09 18.30 -21.90
CA MET A 227 8.82 18.23 -20.45
C MET A 227 9.94 18.87 -19.62
N GLU A 228 11.20 18.61 -19.97
CA GLU A 228 12.37 19.26 -19.37
C GLU A 228 12.31 20.79 -19.48
N TRP A 229 12.07 21.33 -20.67
CA TRP A 229 11.91 22.77 -20.87
C TRP A 229 10.70 23.32 -20.12
N LEU A 230 9.56 22.63 -20.19
CA LEU A 230 8.31 23.07 -19.57
C LEU A 230 8.42 23.15 -18.04
N ILE A 231 9.09 22.19 -17.41
CA ILE A 231 9.27 22.09 -15.95
C ILE A 231 10.42 23.00 -15.49
N ASN A 232 11.59 22.87 -16.11
CA ASN A 232 12.81 23.50 -15.60
C ASN A 232 12.98 24.96 -16.08
N VAL A 233 12.37 25.36 -17.19
CA VAL A 233 12.54 26.70 -17.79
C VAL A 233 11.27 27.53 -17.72
N VAL A 234 10.14 26.97 -18.15
CA VAL A 234 8.84 27.68 -18.11
C VAL A 234 8.19 27.62 -16.74
N GLU A 235 8.65 26.71 -15.87
CA GLU A 235 8.19 26.51 -14.49
C GLU A 235 6.70 26.14 -14.39
N VAL A 236 6.13 25.50 -15.41
CA VAL A 236 4.74 25.02 -15.35
C VAL A 236 4.64 23.93 -14.27
N PRO A 237 3.66 24.00 -13.36
CA PRO A 237 3.44 22.94 -12.39
C PRO A 237 3.05 21.63 -13.08
N VAL A 238 3.92 20.63 -13.00
CA VAL A 238 3.63 19.26 -13.43
C VAL A 238 3.64 18.37 -12.20
N TYR A 239 2.62 17.53 -12.04
CA TYR A 239 2.52 16.56 -10.97
C TYR A 239 2.85 15.17 -11.48
N GLY A 240 3.53 14.38 -10.67
CA GLY A 240 3.85 12.99 -10.94
C GLY A 240 2.76 12.07 -10.39
N MET A 241 2.42 11.03 -11.13
CA MET A 241 1.67 9.88 -10.62
C MET A 241 2.49 8.62 -10.84
N LYS A 242 2.87 7.95 -9.74
CA LYS A 242 3.67 6.73 -9.72
C LYS A 242 2.83 5.56 -10.21
N LEU A 243 3.36 4.79 -11.13
CA LEU A 243 2.90 3.45 -11.44
C LEU A 243 3.76 2.46 -10.63
N PRO A 244 3.16 1.64 -9.74
CA PRO A 244 3.91 0.63 -8.98
C PRO A 244 4.63 -0.39 -9.87
N THR A 245 4.12 -0.60 -11.08
CA THR A 245 4.77 -1.45 -12.08
C THR A 245 5.53 -0.64 -13.12
N GLY A 246 6.60 -1.21 -13.66
CA GLY A 246 7.36 -0.57 -14.74
C GLY A 246 6.72 -0.68 -16.13
N PHE A 247 7.29 0.09 -17.05
CA PHE A 247 7.03 0.00 -18.50
C PHE A 247 8.17 -0.73 -19.22
N GLN A 248 7.83 -1.41 -20.30
CA GLN A 248 8.77 -2.13 -21.17
C GLN A 248 8.65 -1.63 -22.62
N LEU A 249 9.66 -1.96 -23.44
CA LEU A 249 9.73 -1.59 -24.86
C LEU A 249 9.66 -0.06 -25.10
N ILE A 250 10.32 0.74 -24.26
CA ILE A 250 10.30 2.21 -24.40
C ILE A 250 11.44 2.67 -25.33
N GLY A 251 11.13 3.57 -26.27
CA GLY A 251 12.11 4.18 -27.17
C GLY A 251 12.60 3.26 -28.30
N GLN A 252 13.86 3.41 -28.69
CA GLN A 252 14.53 2.52 -29.65
C GLN A 252 14.88 1.20 -28.94
N VAL A 253 14.34 0.10 -29.45
CA VAL A 253 14.37 -1.22 -28.82
C VAL A 253 15.05 -2.18 -29.81
N GLY A 254 15.92 -3.07 -29.33
CA GLY A 254 16.53 -4.12 -30.16
C GLY A 254 15.78 -5.46 -30.07
N LEU A 255 16.14 -6.42 -30.93
CA LEU A 255 15.55 -7.77 -30.90
C LEU A 255 15.76 -8.49 -29.54
N ALA A 256 16.88 -8.23 -28.85
CA ALA A 256 17.16 -8.80 -27.53
C ALA A 256 16.15 -8.32 -26.47
N ASP A 257 15.81 -7.03 -26.47
CA ASP A 257 14.81 -6.45 -25.56
C ASP A 257 13.41 -7.00 -25.85
N TYR A 258 13.06 -7.11 -27.14
CA TYR A 258 11.80 -7.71 -27.59
C TYR A 258 11.71 -9.19 -27.18
N THR A 259 12.81 -9.94 -27.31
CA THR A 259 12.87 -11.36 -26.93
C THR A 259 12.84 -11.55 -25.42
N LYS A 260 13.53 -10.69 -24.65
CA LYS A 260 13.48 -10.68 -23.18
C LYS A 260 12.04 -10.44 -22.70
N TRP A 261 11.35 -9.51 -23.34
CA TRP A 261 9.94 -9.25 -23.09
C TRP A 261 9.05 -10.46 -23.44
N LEU A 262 9.21 -11.06 -24.62
CA LEU A 262 8.49 -12.29 -25.01
C LEU A 262 8.73 -13.43 -24.04
N THR A 263 9.96 -13.59 -23.54
CA THR A 263 10.35 -14.63 -22.58
C THR A 263 9.70 -14.40 -21.23
N HIS A 264 9.81 -13.18 -20.68
CA HIS A 264 9.15 -12.77 -19.44
C HIS A 264 7.63 -13.00 -19.50
N TYR A 265 7.03 -12.72 -20.65
CA TYR A 265 5.61 -12.99 -20.89
C TYR A 265 5.29 -14.49 -20.99
N SER A 266 6.11 -15.27 -21.70
CA SER A 266 5.94 -16.72 -21.84
C SER A 266 5.99 -17.42 -20.49
N THR A 267 6.87 -16.96 -19.59
CA THR A 267 6.93 -17.43 -18.20
C THR A 267 5.66 -17.05 -17.42
N MET A 268 5.14 -15.83 -17.56
CA MET A 268 3.86 -15.43 -16.92
C MET A 268 2.63 -16.23 -17.42
N LYS A 269 2.65 -16.72 -18.66
CA LYS A 269 1.58 -17.54 -19.23
C LYS A 269 1.59 -18.98 -18.73
N ASN A 270 2.76 -19.47 -18.31
CA ASN A 270 3.00 -20.84 -17.85
C ASN A 270 3.04 -20.98 -16.31
N GLU A 271 3.07 -19.88 -15.56
CA GLU A 271 2.83 -19.93 -14.12
C GLU A 271 1.35 -20.27 -13.84
N PRO A 272 1.07 -21.15 -12.88
CA PRO A 272 -0.32 -21.42 -12.48
C PRO A 272 -0.96 -20.11 -12.04
N LYS A 273 -2.09 -19.76 -12.67
CA LYS A 273 -2.91 -18.62 -12.27
C LYS A 273 -3.21 -18.69 -10.77
N VAL A 274 -2.96 -17.56 -10.10
CA VAL A 274 -3.15 -17.23 -8.70
C VAL A 274 -1.99 -17.65 -7.77
N LYS A 275 -0.97 -16.79 -7.68
CA LYS A 275 -0.12 -16.71 -6.48
C LYS A 275 -0.99 -16.09 -5.38
N SER A 276 -1.75 -16.92 -4.66
CA SER A 276 -2.55 -16.43 -3.54
C SER A 276 -1.62 -15.79 -2.50
N ILE A 277 -1.84 -14.51 -2.20
CA ILE A 277 -1.06 -13.78 -1.21
C ILE A 277 -1.74 -13.99 0.13
N THR A 278 -1.03 -14.59 1.08
CA THR A 278 -1.51 -14.72 2.45
C THR A 278 -0.60 -13.96 3.38
N CYS A 279 -1.17 -13.03 4.14
CA CYS A 279 -0.46 -12.26 5.15
C CYS A 279 -1.13 -12.43 6.51
N ARG A 280 -0.30 -12.46 7.55
CA ARG A 280 -0.72 -12.62 8.93
C ARG A 280 -0.36 -11.39 9.76
N ALA A 281 -1.21 -11.06 10.71
CA ALA A 281 -0.95 -10.13 11.79
C ALA A 281 -1.26 -10.83 13.11
N TYR A 282 -0.39 -10.62 14.10
CA TYR A 282 -0.47 -11.31 15.38
C TYR A 282 -1.24 -10.48 16.40
N ALA A 283 -1.85 -11.14 17.38
CA ALA A 283 -2.37 -10.44 18.55
C ALA A 283 -1.22 -9.78 19.32
N ARG A 284 -1.58 -8.79 20.14
CA ARG A 284 -0.63 -8.08 20.99
C ARG A 284 -1.09 -8.08 22.43
N ILE A 285 -0.14 -7.99 23.35
CA ILE A 285 -0.38 -7.74 24.77
C ILE A 285 0.28 -6.43 25.18
N GLY A 286 -0.48 -5.53 25.81
CA GLY A 286 0.08 -4.36 26.46
C GLY A 286 0.75 -4.76 27.75
N ILE A 287 2.09 -4.66 27.82
CA ILE A 287 2.86 -5.00 29.02
C ILE A 287 2.71 -3.89 30.03
N ILE A 288 2.93 -2.63 29.64
CA ILE A 288 2.81 -1.47 30.55
C ILE A 288 2.49 -0.18 29.79
N GLY A 289 2.03 0.85 30.50
CA GLY A 289 1.77 2.19 30.02
C GLY A 289 0.36 2.41 29.47
N ASN A 290 -0.37 1.35 29.13
CA ASN A 290 -1.75 1.46 28.68
C ASN A 290 -2.69 1.88 29.84
N PRO A 291 -3.64 2.82 29.61
CA PRO A 291 -4.17 3.26 28.32
C PRO A 291 -3.60 4.59 27.77
N SER A 292 -2.38 4.99 28.13
CA SER A 292 -1.84 6.33 27.80
C SER A 292 -1.53 6.60 26.32
N ASP A 293 -1.61 5.60 25.44
CA ASP A 293 -1.30 5.72 24.01
C ASP A 293 -2.27 6.64 23.24
N GLY A 294 -3.50 6.79 23.73
CA GLY A 294 -4.47 7.77 23.19
C GLY A 294 -4.31 9.18 23.76
N TYR A 295 -3.34 9.41 24.65
CA TYR A 295 -3.22 10.60 25.49
C TYR A 295 -1.79 11.15 25.53
N TYR A 296 -1.02 10.92 24.47
CA TYR A 296 0.38 11.34 24.34
C TYR A 296 1.33 10.75 25.39
N GLY A 297 1.04 9.54 25.87
CA GLY A 297 1.90 8.81 26.80
C GLY A 297 2.87 7.85 26.11
N LYS A 298 3.31 6.85 26.86
CA LYS A 298 4.26 5.82 26.42
C LYS A 298 3.72 4.44 26.76
N THR A 299 4.09 3.43 25.98
CA THR A 299 3.71 2.03 26.26
C THR A 299 4.81 1.06 25.86
N ILE A 300 4.87 -0.10 26.52
CA ILE A 300 5.60 -1.27 26.03
C ILE A 300 4.60 -2.39 25.78
N SER A 301 4.68 -3.00 24.61
CA SER A 301 3.78 -4.08 24.20
C SER A 301 4.52 -5.13 23.40
N MET A 302 3.95 -6.34 23.34
CA MET A 302 4.57 -7.47 22.65
C MET A 302 3.57 -8.17 21.72
N SER A 303 3.99 -8.54 20.52
CA SER A 303 3.21 -9.44 19.66
C SER A 303 3.33 -10.90 20.11
N ILE A 304 2.22 -11.64 20.07
CA ILE A 304 2.14 -13.03 20.54
C ILE A 304 1.66 -13.96 19.43
N ALA A 305 2.33 -15.10 19.27
CA ALA A 305 2.03 -16.10 18.23
C ALA A 305 0.80 -16.95 18.56
N ASN A 306 0.33 -16.93 19.82
CA ASN A 306 -0.86 -17.67 20.26
C ASN A 306 -2.09 -17.39 19.39
N PHE A 307 -2.25 -16.12 19.01
CA PHE A 307 -3.40 -15.65 18.26
C PHE A 307 -3.01 -14.75 17.11
N TRP A 308 -3.77 -14.83 16.03
CA TRP A 308 -3.49 -14.17 14.78
C TRP A 308 -4.78 -13.91 13.99
N ALA A 309 -4.71 -12.93 13.10
CA ALA A 309 -5.61 -12.76 11.97
C ALA A 309 -4.82 -12.94 10.69
N GLU A 310 -5.39 -13.68 9.75
CA GLU A 310 -4.80 -13.99 8.46
C GLU A 310 -5.77 -13.58 7.37
N VAL A 311 -5.24 -12.98 6.32
CA VAL A 311 -6.00 -12.57 5.15
C VAL A 311 -5.35 -13.21 3.94
N THR A 312 -6.18 -13.73 3.04
CA THR A 312 -5.74 -14.28 1.76
C THR A 312 -6.41 -13.49 0.64
N ILE A 313 -5.60 -12.93 -0.26
CA ILE A 313 -6.02 -12.30 -1.51
C ILE A 313 -5.63 -13.20 -2.68
N SER A 314 -6.55 -13.38 -3.62
CA SER A 314 -6.35 -14.13 -4.85
C SER A 314 -6.95 -13.37 -6.03
N GLU A 315 -6.21 -13.26 -7.13
CA GLU A 315 -6.73 -12.67 -8.36
C GLU A 315 -8.01 -13.41 -8.80
N SER A 316 -9.04 -12.67 -9.21
CA SER A 316 -10.29 -13.26 -9.66
C SER A 316 -11.03 -12.32 -10.61
N LYS A 317 -12.03 -12.82 -11.35
CA LYS A 317 -12.73 -12.01 -12.36
C LYS A 317 -13.51 -10.83 -11.78
N LYS A 318 -13.96 -10.93 -10.53
CA LYS A 318 -14.77 -9.91 -9.83
C LYS A 318 -14.13 -9.61 -8.49
N LEU A 319 -14.27 -8.39 -7.98
CA LEU A 319 -13.92 -8.09 -6.60
C LEU A 319 -14.94 -8.77 -5.67
N VAL A 320 -14.47 -9.68 -4.81
CA VAL A 320 -15.32 -10.48 -3.90
C VAL A 320 -14.74 -10.41 -2.48
N LEU A 321 -15.53 -9.94 -1.53
CA LEU A 321 -15.24 -10.06 -0.10
C LEU A 321 -15.99 -11.30 0.42
N VAL A 322 -15.27 -12.32 0.88
CA VAL A 322 -15.88 -13.58 1.34
C VAL A 322 -16.25 -13.47 2.82
N PRO A 323 -17.53 -13.62 3.19
CA PRO A 323 -17.96 -13.65 4.60
C PRO A 323 -17.30 -14.81 5.34
N HIS A 324 -16.84 -14.58 6.57
CA HIS A 324 -16.31 -15.65 7.39
C HIS A 324 -17.47 -16.52 7.94
N PRO A 325 -17.44 -17.86 7.81
CA PRO A 325 -18.56 -18.71 8.22
C PRO A 325 -19.01 -18.51 9.68
N LEU A 326 -18.05 -18.37 10.60
CA LEU A 326 -18.32 -18.11 12.02
C LEU A 326 -18.57 -16.63 12.36
N ASN A 327 -17.78 -15.70 11.82
CA ASN A 327 -17.77 -14.31 12.27
C ASN A 327 -18.67 -13.37 11.45
N ASP A 328 -19.10 -13.81 10.26
CA ASP A 328 -20.08 -13.11 9.40
C ASP A 328 -21.16 -14.12 8.93
N PRO A 329 -21.89 -14.79 9.86
CA PRO A 329 -22.84 -15.82 9.48
C PRO A 329 -24.02 -15.21 8.71
N THR A 330 -24.32 -15.80 7.55
CA THR A 330 -25.49 -15.43 6.72
C THR A 330 -26.58 -16.50 6.73
N GLU A 331 -26.32 -17.64 7.37
CA GLU A 331 -27.22 -18.78 7.48
C GLU A 331 -27.31 -19.19 8.95
N PHE A 332 -28.54 -19.43 9.43
CA PHE A 332 -28.83 -19.76 10.82
C PHE A 332 -29.79 -20.94 10.87
N GLY A 333 -29.68 -21.77 11.92
CA GLY A 333 -30.56 -22.94 12.08
C GLY A 333 -32.03 -22.57 12.30
N SER A 334 -32.29 -21.42 12.92
CA SER A 334 -33.62 -20.90 13.22
C SER A 334 -33.58 -19.41 13.55
N LEU A 335 -34.75 -18.77 13.64
CA LEU A 335 -34.87 -17.39 14.13
C LEU A 335 -34.39 -17.25 15.59
N LEU A 336 -34.57 -18.30 16.40
CA LEU A 336 -34.10 -18.32 17.78
C LEU A 336 -32.56 -18.27 17.84
N ASP A 337 -31.90 -19.02 16.96
CA ASP A 337 -30.44 -19.02 16.86
C ASP A 337 -29.92 -17.64 16.44
N LEU A 338 -30.52 -17.04 15.42
CA LEU A 338 -30.20 -15.67 14.99
C LEU A 338 -30.38 -14.68 16.16
N PHE A 339 -31.49 -14.73 16.89
CA PHE A 339 -31.73 -13.85 18.03
C PHE A 339 -30.64 -13.96 19.10
N TYR A 340 -30.27 -15.18 19.50
CA TYR A 340 -29.25 -15.38 20.54
C TYR A 340 -27.85 -14.99 20.06
N ILE A 341 -27.46 -15.39 18.85
CA ILE A 341 -26.14 -15.07 18.29
C ILE A 341 -26.00 -13.56 18.10
N SER A 342 -26.97 -12.89 17.47
CA SER A 342 -26.90 -11.44 17.25
C SER A 342 -26.90 -10.64 18.55
N ARG A 343 -27.61 -11.10 19.59
CA ARG A 343 -27.56 -10.47 20.91
C ARG A 343 -26.20 -10.62 21.59
N LYS A 344 -25.53 -11.75 21.40
CA LYS A 344 -24.25 -12.07 22.05
C LYS A 344 -23.05 -11.50 21.30
N GLU A 345 -23.03 -11.66 19.99
CA GLU A 345 -21.87 -11.38 19.13
C GLU A 345 -22.01 -10.09 18.32
N GLY A 346 -23.18 -9.44 18.40
CA GLY A 346 -23.54 -8.29 17.60
C GLY A 346 -23.90 -8.66 16.16
N TYR A 347 -24.00 -7.62 15.33
CA TYR A 347 -24.42 -7.75 13.93
C TYR A 347 -23.25 -7.67 12.94
N LEU A 348 -22.10 -7.16 13.39
CA LEU A 348 -20.99 -6.78 12.51
C LEU A 348 -19.77 -7.66 12.78
N GLY A 349 -19.31 -8.36 11.74
CA GLY A 349 -18.10 -9.17 11.76
C GLY A 349 -16.90 -8.47 11.12
N GLY A 350 -15.97 -9.25 10.59
CA GLY A 350 -14.75 -8.77 9.96
C GLY A 350 -14.94 -8.30 8.51
N LEU A 351 -16.07 -8.63 7.87
CA LEU A 351 -16.33 -8.23 6.48
C LEU A 351 -16.28 -6.70 6.28
N ARG A 352 -16.84 -5.93 7.23
CA ARG A 352 -16.77 -4.46 7.21
C ARG A 352 -15.34 -3.93 7.31
N LEU A 353 -14.46 -4.64 8.03
CA LEU A 353 -13.05 -4.24 8.19
C LEU A 353 -12.32 -4.42 6.87
N LEU A 354 -12.56 -5.53 6.16
CA LEU A 354 -12.02 -5.74 4.81
C LEU A 354 -12.48 -4.62 3.87
N GLN A 355 -13.78 -4.33 3.84
CA GLN A 355 -14.35 -3.32 2.97
C GLN A 355 -13.79 -1.92 3.25
N ALA A 356 -13.76 -1.50 4.52
CA ALA A 356 -13.22 -0.22 4.94
C ALA A 356 -11.73 -0.09 4.60
N THR A 357 -10.95 -1.16 4.79
CA THR A 357 -9.52 -1.17 4.43
C THR A 357 -9.32 -1.00 2.93
N CYS A 358 -10.08 -1.73 2.09
CA CYS A 358 -10.02 -1.59 0.64
C CYS A 358 -10.38 -0.17 0.18
N LYS A 359 -11.43 0.43 0.75
CA LYS A 359 -11.83 1.81 0.45
C LYS A 359 -10.72 2.81 0.80
N LYS A 360 -10.22 2.78 2.04
CA LYS A 360 -9.15 3.69 2.49
C LYS A 360 -7.85 3.48 1.73
N PHE A 361 -7.54 2.25 1.33
CA PHE A 361 -6.37 1.95 0.51
C PHE A 361 -6.47 2.60 -0.88
N TYR A 362 -7.64 2.50 -1.53
CA TYR A 362 -7.88 3.15 -2.82
C TYR A 362 -7.84 4.69 -2.72
N GLU A 363 -8.40 5.24 -1.65
CA GLU A 363 -8.34 6.69 -1.35
C GLU A 363 -6.89 7.15 -1.14
N PHE A 364 -6.13 6.45 -0.30
CA PHE A 364 -4.71 6.70 -0.07
C PHE A 364 -3.91 6.72 -1.38
N CYS A 365 -4.05 5.68 -2.20
CA CYS A 365 -3.34 5.60 -3.48
C CYS A 365 -3.74 6.74 -4.41
N SER A 366 -5.04 7.09 -4.45
CA SER A 366 -5.52 8.19 -5.29
C SER A 366 -4.97 9.56 -4.83
N GLU A 367 -4.86 9.79 -3.52
CA GLU A 367 -4.35 11.05 -2.97
C GLU A 367 -2.82 11.16 -3.12
N LYS A 368 -2.11 10.05 -2.92
CA LYS A 368 -0.66 9.95 -3.06
C LYS A 368 -0.17 9.85 -4.52
N GLY A 369 -1.08 9.91 -5.49
CA GLY A 369 -0.73 9.79 -6.90
C GLY A 369 -0.12 8.44 -7.23
N ILE A 370 -0.67 7.34 -6.70
CA ILE A 370 -0.30 5.97 -7.02
C ILE A 370 -1.39 5.37 -7.91
N ALA A 371 -1.01 5.03 -9.14
CA ALA A 371 -1.88 4.42 -10.13
C ALA A 371 -2.06 2.93 -9.84
N LEU A 372 -3.28 2.53 -9.48
CA LEU A 372 -3.63 1.14 -9.25
C LEU A 372 -4.08 0.47 -10.55
N SER A 373 -3.76 -0.81 -10.69
CA SER A 373 -4.31 -1.65 -11.75
C SER A 373 -5.78 -2.01 -11.45
N LYS A 374 -6.59 -2.20 -12.49
CA LYS A 374 -7.99 -2.65 -12.40
C LYS A 374 -8.13 -4.14 -12.08
N GLN A 375 -7.08 -4.75 -11.52
CA GLN A 375 -7.09 -6.16 -11.16
C GLN A 375 -8.13 -6.40 -10.06
N ASN A 376 -9.03 -7.35 -10.33
CA ASN A 376 -10.05 -7.78 -9.38
C ASN A 376 -9.50 -8.94 -8.53
N PHE A 377 -10.02 -9.07 -7.31
CA PHE A 377 -9.57 -10.10 -6.39
C PHE A 377 -10.67 -10.62 -5.48
N THR A 378 -10.50 -11.87 -5.05
CA THR A 378 -11.26 -12.47 -3.96
C THR A 378 -10.41 -12.39 -2.70
N VAL A 379 -10.96 -11.77 -1.65
CA VAL A 379 -10.34 -11.66 -0.33
C VAL A 379 -11.17 -12.37 0.72
N LYS A 380 -10.49 -13.14 1.57
CA LYS A 380 -11.07 -13.82 2.72
C LYS A 380 -10.17 -13.64 3.92
N TYR A 381 -10.72 -13.79 5.12
CA TYR A 381 -9.94 -13.77 6.36
C TYR A 381 -10.24 -14.98 7.23
N ASN A 382 -9.30 -15.30 8.11
CA ASN A 382 -9.46 -16.24 9.20
C ASN A 382 -8.83 -15.64 10.46
N VAL A 383 -9.38 -15.92 11.64
CA VAL A 383 -8.93 -15.32 12.89
C VAL A 383 -9.20 -16.27 14.04
N ASN A 384 -8.21 -16.44 14.92
CA ASN A 384 -8.38 -17.17 16.18
C ASN A 384 -8.22 -16.25 17.42
N ILE A 385 -8.08 -14.93 17.21
CA ILE A 385 -8.07 -13.93 18.29
C ILE A 385 -9.46 -13.90 18.93
N PRO A 386 -9.59 -14.17 20.25
CA PRO A 386 -10.89 -14.15 20.89
C PRO A 386 -11.52 -12.75 20.80
N ARG A 387 -12.83 -12.70 20.55
CA ARG A 387 -13.55 -11.43 20.41
C ARG A 387 -13.68 -10.74 21.78
N GLN A 388 -13.63 -9.42 21.78
CA GLN A 388 -13.93 -8.56 22.94
C GLN A 388 -13.07 -8.80 24.21
N VAL A 389 -11.89 -9.41 24.08
CA VAL A 389 -10.94 -9.61 25.22
C VAL A 389 -9.74 -8.66 25.19
N GLY A 390 -9.82 -7.58 24.39
CA GLY A 390 -8.78 -6.56 24.36
C GLY A 390 -7.45 -7.03 23.77
N LEU A 391 -7.43 -8.03 22.88
CA LEU A 391 -6.24 -8.58 22.21
C LEU A 391 -6.03 -8.09 20.76
N ALA A 392 -6.62 -6.95 20.40
CA ALA A 392 -6.45 -6.27 19.10
C ALA A 392 -6.91 -7.08 17.86
N GLY A 393 -8.03 -7.80 17.97
CA GLY A 393 -8.56 -8.63 16.88
C GLY A 393 -8.98 -7.85 15.63
N SER A 394 -9.66 -6.70 15.78
CA SER A 394 -10.11 -5.88 14.65
C SER A 394 -8.95 -5.35 13.83
N SER A 395 -7.97 -4.73 14.49
CA SER A 395 -6.82 -4.16 13.82
C SER A 395 -5.86 -5.21 13.26
N ALA A 396 -5.84 -6.42 13.81
CA ALA A 396 -5.11 -7.53 13.19
C ALA A 396 -5.67 -7.84 11.80
N ILE A 397 -7.00 -7.87 11.64
CA ILE A 397 -7.65 -8.09 10.34
C ILE A 397 -7.32 -6.94 9.37
N VAL A 398 -7.42 -5.68 9.83
CA VAL A 398 -7.07 -4.50 9.01
C VAL A 398 -5.59 -4.54 8.60
N SER A 399 -4.69 -4.83 9.53
CA SER A 399 -3.24 -4.94 9.29
C SER A 399 -2.91 -6.04 8.28
N ALA A 400 -3.49 -7.23 8.44
CA ALA A 400 -3.28 -8.34 7.50
C ALA A 400 -3.86 -8.02 6.10
N THR A 401 -4.98 -7.30 6.04
CA THR A 401 -5.59 -6.84 4.79
C THR A 401 -4.69 -5.82 4.08
N LEU A 402 -4.19 -4.81 4.81
CA LEU A 402 -3.23 -3.84 4.28
C LEU A 402 -1.97 -4.53 3.74
N LYS A 403 -1.38 -5.45 4.51
CA LYS A 403 -0.21 -6.25 4.07
C LYS A 403 -0.50 -7.01 2.78
N CYS A 404 -1.71 -7.55 2.59
CA CYS A 404 -2.09 -8.22 1.34
C CYS A 404 -2.27 -7.23 0.18
N LEU A 405 -2.95 -6.10 0.40
CA LEU A 405 -3.20 -5.10 -0.64
C LEU A 405 -1.90 -4.49 -1.15
N MET A 406 -0.97 -4.13 -0.25
CA MET A 406 0.35 -3.62 -0.64
C MET A 406 1.08 -4.62 -1.55
N LYS A 407 1.14 -5.90 -1.16
CA LYS A 407 1.77 -6.95 -1.99
C LYS A 407 1.02 -7.22 -3.29
N PHE A 408 -0.32 -7.18 -3.28
CA PHE A 408 -1.14 -7.45 -4.47
C PHE A 408 -0.98 -6.35 -5.53
N TYR A 409 -0.81 -5.11 -5.10
CA TYR A 409 -0.62 -3.95 -5.97
C TYR A 409 0.85 -3.50 -6.10
N ASN A 410 1.81 -4.29 -5.62
CA ASN A 410 3.25 -4.01 -5.67
C ASN A 410 3.68 -2.68 -5.02
N LEU A 411 3.00 -2.24 -3.96
CA LEU A 411 3.45 -1.09 -3.17
C LEU A 411 4.61 -1.51 -2.25
N THR A 412 5.63 -0.65 -2.20
CA THR A 412 6.85 -0.86 -1.40
C THR A 412 6.78 -0.14 -0.05
N ASP A 413 7.84 -0.30 0.75
CA ASP A 413 8.01 0.45 1.99
C ASP A 413 8.17 1.96 1.74
N ASP A 414 8.62 2.39 0.56
CA ASP A 414 8.72 3.81 0.21
C ASP A 414 7.35 4.42 -0.13
N ASP A 415 6.44 3.63 -0.70
CA ASP A 415 5.08 4.09 -1.02
C ASP A 415 4.24 4.28 0.25
N LEU A 416 4.38 3.37 1.22
CA LEU A 416 3.75 3.48 2.54
C LEU A 416 4.75 3.07 3.64
N PRO A 417 5.52 4.04 4.17
CA PRO A 417 6.54 3.82 5.19
C PRO A 417 6.02 3.07 6.41
N LYS A 418 6.87 2.22 6.99
CA LYS A 418 6.53 1.40 8.16
C LYS A 418 6.03 2.25 9.34
N SER A 419 6.56 3.45 9.52
CA SER A 419 6.14 4.42 10.55
C SER A 419 4.72 4.95 10.36
N MET A 420 4.22 5.00 9.11
CA MET A 420 2.91 5.56 8.74
C MET A 420 1.78 4.51 8.74
N ARG A 421 2.12 3.22 8.58
CA ARG A 421 1.13 2.13 8.56
C ARG A 421 0.24 2.09 9.81
N PRO A 422 0.75 2.30 11.04
CA PRO A 422 -0.09 2.32 12.22
C PRO A 422 -1.20 3.38 12.16
N ASN A 423 -0.88 4.58 11.65
CA ASN A 423 -1.84 5.65 11.44
C ASN A 423 -2.89 5.25 10.39
N PHE A 424 -2.47 4.72 9.23
CA PHE A 424 -3.41 4.23 8.22
C PHE A 424 -4.40 3.20 8.80
N ILE A 425 -3.90 2.20 9.54
CA ILE A 425 -4.74 1.17 10.16
C ILE A 425 -5.69 1.79 11.18
N LEU A 426 -5.23 2.78 11.95
CA LEU A 426 -6.05 3.51 12.90
C LEU A 426 -7.16 4.33 12.19
N ASP A 427 -6.87 4.92 11.04
CA ASP A 427 -7.82 5.76 10.29
C ASP A 427 -8.94 4.93 9.66
N VAL A 428 -8.65 3.69 9.24
CA VAL A 428 -9.69 2.71 8.89
C VAL A 428 -10.63 2.48 10.07
N GLU A 429 -10.04 2.30 11.26
CA GLU A 429 -10.70 2.24 12.57
C GLU A 429 -11.66 3.41 12.82
N LYS A 430 -11.06 4.60 12.87
CA LYS A 430 -11.65 5.82 13.42
C LYS A 430 -12.45 6.62 12.42
N GLU A 431 -11.91 6.85 11.23
CA GLU A 431 -12.52 7.77 10.27
C GLU A 431 -13.58 7.06 9.43
N GLU A 432 -13.34 5.80 9.06
CA GLU A 432 -14.26 5.05 8.21
C GLU A 432 -15.34 4.31 9.02
N LEU A 433 -14.95 3.66 10.13
CA LEU A 433 -15.85 2.82 10.91
C LEU A 433 -16.29 3.45 12.25
N PHE A 434 -15.81 4.65 12.58
CA PHE A 434 -16.13 5.38 13.80
C PHE A 434 -15.86 4.58 15.10
N ILE A 435 -14.88 3.68 15.06
CA ILE A 435 -14.48 2.87 16.21
C ILE A 435 -13.49 3.67 17.06
N THR A 436 -13.77 3.77 18.37
CA THR A 436 -12.82 4.39 19.30
C THR A 436 -11.65 3.43 19.55
N ALA A 437 -10.46 3.83 19.11
CA ALA A 437 -9.24 3.03 19.21
C ALA A 437 -8.01 3.85 19.61
N GLY A 438 -7.00 3.17 20.17
CA GLY A 438 -5.66 3.69 20.42
C GLY A 438 -4.66 3.25 19.35
N LEU A 439 -3.45 3.82 19.36
CA LEU A 439 -2.44 3.57 18.33
C LEU A 439 -1.56 2.34 18.66
N GLN A 440 -1.37 2.00 19.94
CA GLN A 440 -0.41 0.97 20.39
C GLN A 440 -0.61 -0.38 19.69
N ASP A 441 -1.86 -0.80 19.53
CA ASP A 441 -2.24 -2.07 18.92
C ASP A 441 -1.69 -2.19 17.49
N ARG A 442 -1.83 -1.10 16.72
CA ARG A 442 -1.46 -1.04 15.31
C ARG A 442 0.06 -0.99 15.17
N VAL A 443 0.74 -0.24 16.04
CA VAL A 443 2.20 -0.15 16.05
C VAL A 443 2.80 -1.54 16.26
N VAL A 444 2.39 -2.27 17.30
CA VAL A 444 2.94 -3.59 17.61
C VAL A 444 2.65 -4.61 16.50
N GLN A 445 1.49 -4.51 15.85
CA GLN A 445 1.11 -5.39 14.73
C GLN A 445 1.92 -5.12 13.45
N VAL A 446 2.43 -3.90 13.27
CA VAL A 446 3.30 -3.50 12.17
C VAL A 446 4.76 -3.78 12.47
N TYR A 447 5.21 -3.48 13.69
CA TYR A 447 6.61 -3.58 14.09
C TYR A 447 7.00 -5.02 14.45
N GLU A 448 6.08 -5.77 15.04
CA GLU A 448 6.26 -7.13 15.59
C GLU A 448 7.36 -7.19 16.67
N GLY A 449 7.38 -8.24 17.47
CA GLY A 449 8.29 -8.36 18.62
C GLY A 449 7.84 -7.58 19.85
N LEU A 450 8.82 -7.16 20.65
CA LEU A 450 8.68 -6.34 21.84
C LEU A 450 9.00 -4.90 21.46
N VAL A 451 8.04 -3.99 21.67
CA VAL A 451 8.14 -2.62 21.16
C VAL A 451 7.89 -1.63 22.29
N TYR A 452 8.86 -0.74 22.49
CA TYR A 452 8.70 0.48 23.29
C TYR A 452 8.18 1.59 22.37
N MET A 453 7.14 2.29 22.79
CA MET A 453 6.44 3.28 21.99
C MET A 453 6.26 4.57 22.76
N ASP A 454 6.69 5.67 22.16
CA ASP A 454 6.56 7.03 22.67
C ASP A 454 5.61 7.83 21.76
N PHE A 455 4.46 8.20 22.30
CA PHE A 455 3.43 8.98 21.62
C PHE A 455 3.43 10.44 22.07
N SER A 456 4.51 10.94 22.68
CA SER A 456 4.57 12.30 23.22
C SER A 456 4.13 13.34 22.19
N LYS A 457 3.44 14.37 22.71
CA LYS A 457 2.74 15.35 21.88
C LYS A 457 3.69 16.05 20.89
N SER A 458 4.89 16.40 21.34
CA SER A 458 5.91 17.02 20.49
C SER A 458 6.28 16.13 19.30
N LEU A 459 6.52 14.83 19.51
CA LEU A 459 6.84 13.89 18.43
C LEU A 459 5.66 13.75 17.46
N MET A 460 4.45 13.54 17.99
CA MET A 460 3.25 13.38 17.17
C MET A 460 2.95 14.62 16.32
N GLU A 461 3.18 15.82 16.85
CA GLU A 461 2.98 17.09 16.13
C GLU A 461 4.10 17.38 15.12
N GLU A 462 5.35 17.01 15.42
CA GLU A 462 6.51 17.28 14.55
C GLU A 462 6.56 16.37 13.32
N GLN A 463 6.38 15.06 13.49
CA GLN A 463 6.53 14.07 12.41
C GLN A 463 5.24 13.33 12.02
N GLY A 464 4.14 13.51 12.76
CA GLY A 464 2.83 12.87 12.46
C GLY A 464 2.66 11.44 13.01
N TYR A 465 3.71 10.87 13.62
CA TYR A 465 3.73 9.54 14.24
C TYR A 465 4.63 9.52 15.49
N GLY A 466 4.51 8.49 16.32
CA GLY A 466 5.32 8.34 17.54
C GLY A 466 6.70 7.73 17.28
N ASN A 467 7.58 7.73 18.27
CA ASN A 467 8.84 6.98 18.18
C ASN A 467 8.61 5.52 18.61
N TYR A 468 9.01 4.57 17.77
CA TYR A 468 8.75 3.14 17.97
C TYR A 468 10.07 2.37 17.90
N GLU A 469 10.49 1.82 19.04
CA GLU A 469 11.77 1.13 19.19
C GLU A 469 11.55 -0.35 19.49
N ASN A 470 12.13 -1.23 18.66
CA ASN A 470 12.17 -2.66 18.97
C ASN A 470 13.16 -2.88 20.11
N MET A 471 12.69 -3.55 21.16
CA MET A 471 13.50 -4.03 22.27
C MET A 471 13.94 -5.47 22.02
N ASP A 472 15.00 -5.90 22.69
CA ASP A 472 15.44 -7.29 22.66
C ASP A 472 14.37 -8.21 23.27
N MET A 473 13.99 -9.27 22.53
CA MET A 473 13.02 -10.26 22.97
C MET A 473 13.51 -11.04 24.18
N ASP A 474 14.83 -11.19 24.36
CA ASP A 474 15.44 -11.85 25.52
C ASP A 474 15.36 -11.01 26.81
N SER A 475 14.88 -9.77 26.70
CA SER A 475 14.59 -8.87 27.83
C SER A 475 13.16 -9.06 28.38
N ALA A 476 12.33 -9.91 27.77
CA ALA A 476 10.99 -10.21 28.27
C ALA A 476 10.98 -11.47 29.15
N PRO A 477 10.44 -11.42 30.39
CA PRO A 477 10.25 -12.62 31.19
C PRO A 477 9.08 -13.47 30.64
N PRO A 478 8.95 -14.74 31.06
CA PRO A 478 7.82 -15.58 30.68
C PRO A 478 6.52 -15.05 31.31
N PHE A 479 5.70 -14.39 30.49
CA PHE A 479 4.36 -13.95 30.88
C PHE A 479 3.31 -15.05 30.70
N TRP A 480 2.20 -14.91 31.40
CA TRP A 480 0.99 -15.70 31.18
C TRP A 480 -0.21 -14.79 30.84
N LEU A 481 -1.21 -15.35 30.16
CA LEU A 481 -2.43 -14.68 29.76
C LEU A 481 -3.64 -15.48 30.25
N ALA A 482 -4.62 -14.78 30.83
CA ALA A 482 -5.93 -15.34 31.09
C ALA A 482 -7.03 -14.43 30.51
N TYR A 483 -8.13 -15.01 30.03
CA TYR A 483 -9.22 -14.25 29.44
C TYR A 483 -10.59 -14.90 29.64
N MET A 484 -11.63 -14.08 29.51
CA MET A 484 -13.02 -14.51 29.62
C MET A 484 -13.44 -15.31 28.40
N ARG A 485 -14.13 -16.45 28.61
CA ARG A 485 -14.67 -17.27 27.52
C ARG A 485 -15.76 -16.53 26.73
N ASP A 486 -16.67 -15.89 27.47
CA ASP A 486 -17.81 -15.15 26.95
C ASP A 486 -17.83 -13.77 27.64
N PRO A 487 -17.03 -12.80 27.17
CA PRO A 487 -17.10 -11.44 27.70
C PRO A 487 -18.52 -10.90 27.47
N SER A 488 -19.16 -10.39 28.53
CA SER A 488 -20.43 -9.68 28.39
C SER A 488 -20.19 -8.29 27.80
N ASP A 489 -21.08 -7.87 26.88
CA ASP A 489 -21.11 -6.52 26.28
C ASP A 489 -21.52 -5.42 27.28
N SER A 490 -21.32 -5.67 28.59
CA SER A 490 -21.41 -4.66 29.65
C SER A 490 -20.32 -3.58 29.52
N GLY A 491 -19.49 -3.63 28.47
CA GLY A 491 -18.53 -2.60 28.08
C GLY A 491 -19.16 -1.27 27.63
N VAL A 492 -20.49 -1.14 27.58
CA VAL A 492 -21.19 0.17 27.55
C VAL A 492 -21.33 0.75 28.96
N ILE A 493 -20.29 0.64 29.78
CA ILE A 493 -20.11 1.58 30.90
C ILE A 493 -19.21 2.67 30.34
N HIS A 494 -19.84 3.74 29.84
CA HIS A 494 -19.18 4.90 29.25
C HIS A 494 -18.07 5.42 30.18
N SER A 495 -16.81 5.06 29.91
CA SER A 495 -15.68 5.69 30.58
C SER A 495 -15.62 7.14 30.11
N ASN A 496 -15.87 8.10 30.99
CA ASN A 496 -15.76 9.53 30.66
C ASN A 496 -14.29 10.01 30.65
N VAL A 497 -13.32 9.12 30.78
CA VAL A 497 -11.87 9.44 30.87
C VAL A 497 -11.40 10.29 29.69
N ARG A 498 -11.85 9.99 28.47
CA ARG A 498 -11.52 10.81 27.30
C ARG A 498 -12.10 12.23 27.40
N GLN A 499 -13.32 12.37 27.89
CA GLN A 499 -13.93 13.69 28.10
C GLN A 499 -13.22 14.45 29.23
N ARG A 500 -12.89 13.78 30.33
CA ARG A 500 -12.13 14.36 31.45
C ARG A 500 -10.75 14.87 30.99
N TRP A 501 -10.05 14.09 30.16
CA TRP A 501 -8.81 14.52 29.52
C TRP A 501 -8.99 15.79 28.67
N ILE A 502 -9.99 15.80 27.77
CA ILE A 502 -10.29 16.97 26.92
C ILE A 502 -10.60 18.21 27.77
N ASN A 503 -11.28 18.02 28.90
CA ASN A 503 -11.60 19.07 29.84
C ASN A 503 -10.42 19.51 30.73
N GLY A 504 -9.25 18.87 30.61
CA GLY A 504 -8.06 19.20 31.40
C GLY A 504 -8.15 18.78 32.87
N ASP A 505 -8.84 17.68 33.18
CA ASP A 505 -8.94 17.13 34.53
C ASP A 505 -7.54 16.81 35.11
N PRO A 506 -7.11 17.46 36.21
CA PRO A 506 -5.77 17.31 36.77
C PRO A 506 -5.40 15.87 37.13
N ASP A 507 -6.35 15.07 37.63
CA ASP A 507 -6.09 13.69 38.04
C ASP A 507 -5.82 12.81 36.82
N VAL A 508 -6.55 13.04 35.73
CA VAL A 508 -6.36 12.30 34.48
C VAL A 508 -5.06 12.73 33.81
N LEU A 509 -4.76 14.03 33.77
CA LEU A 509 -3.50 14.56 33.23
C LEU A 509 -2.30 13.96 33.95
N GLU A 510 -2.31 14.00 35.29
CA GLU A 510 -1.24 13.47 36.12
C GLU A 510 -1.09 11.96 35.94
N ALA A 511 -2.19 11.22 35.89
CA ALA A 511 -2.12 9.79 35.72
C ALA A 511 -1.57 9.38 34.34
N MET A 512 -1.84 10.11 33.26
CA MET A 512 -1.20 9.84 31.95
C MET A 512 0.31 10.10 31.97
N ARG A 513 0.73 11.15 32.70
CA ARG A 513 2.16 11.43 32.96
C ARG A 513 2.81 10.27 33.71
N LEU A 514 2.16 9.80 34.79
CA LEU A 514 2.65 8.67 35.58
C LEU A 514 2.69 7.36 34.78
N PHE A 515 1.73 7.09 33.88
CA PHE A 515 1.82 5.92 32.98
C PHE A 515 3.06 5.96 32.09
N ALA A 516 3.42 7.13 31.59
CA ALA A 516 4.62 7.32 30.79
C ALA A 516 5.90 7.05 31.63
N GLU A 517 5.97 7.58 32.85
CA GLU A 517 7.10 7.34 33.77
C GLU A 517 7.25 5.87 34.16
N LEU A 518 6.14 5.18 34.46
CA LEU A 518 6.15 3.74 34.74
C LEU A 518 6.69 2.95 33.55
N THR A 519 6.40 3.42 32.32
CA THR A 519 6.89 2.78 31.10
C THR A 519 8.40 2.91 30.95
N ASP A 520 8.97 4.08 31.23
CA ASP A 520 10.43 4.30 31.21
C ASP A 520 11.15 3.45 32.28
N GLN A 521 10.55 3.36 33.48
CA GLN A 521 11.06 2.50 34.56
C GLN A 521 11.01 1.02 34.17
N ALA A 522 9.91 0.58 33.55
CA ALA A 522 9.76 -0.80 33.12
C ALA A 522 10.69 -1.16 31.96
N ARG A 523 10.96 -0.24 31.03
CA ARG A 523 12.01 -0.41 30.01
C ARG A 523 13.35 -0.73 30.69
N SER A 524 13.74 0.10 31.66
CA SER A 524 14.98 -0.08 32.42
C SER A 524 15.00 -1.40 33.20
N ALA A 525 13.89 -1.78 33.84
CA ALA A 525 13.78 -3.05 34.56
C ALA A 525 13.90 -4.25 33.61
N MET A 526 13.29 -4.20 32.42
CA MET A 526 13.39 -5.25 31.42
C MET A 526 14.81 -5.41 30.87
N GLU A 527 15.46 -4.30 30.51
CA GLU A 527 16.84 -4.28 30.00
C GLU A 527 17.85 -4.84 31.04
N ASN A 528 17.64 -4.52 32.32
CA ASN A 528 18.46 -5.03 33.43
C ASN A 528 18.03 -6.42 33.94
N LYS A 529 16.96 -7.01 33.36
CA LYS A 529 16.38 -8.28 33.79
C LYS A 529 15.92 -8.30 35.27
N ASP A 530 15.50 -7.14 35.79
CA ASP A 530 14.94 -6.96 37.12
C ASP A 530 13.44 -7.29 37.14
N TRP A 531 13.13 -8.59 37.18
CA TRP A 531 11.76 -9.09 37.18
C TRP A 531 10.94 -8.72 38.43
N PRO A 532 11.51 -8.69 39.64
CA PRO A 532 10.82 -8.16 40.82
C PRO A 532 10.35 -6.72 40.64
N GLU A 533 11.21 -5.83 40.15
CA GLU A 533 10.82 -4.43 39.91
C GLU A 533 9.74 -4.34 38.82
N LEU A 534 9.91 -5.07 37.71
CA LEU A 534 8.89 -5.11 36.66
C LEU A 534 7.52 -5.59 37.17
N ALA A 535 7.49 -6.59 38.05
CA ALA A 535 6.27 -7.10 38.67
C ALA A 535 5.58 -6.01 39.51
N GLU A 536 6.34 -5.23 40.27
CA GLU A 536 5.80 -4.11 41.06
C GLU A 536 5.27 -2.99 40.16
N LEU A 537 6.01 -2.63 39.11
CA LEU A 537 5.59 -1.64 38.12
C LEU A 537 4.28 -2.04 37.42
N MET A 538 4.11 -3.33 37.09
CA MET A 538 2.85 -3.85 36.53
C MET A 538 1.67 -3.69 37.50
N ASN A 539 1.88 -3.96 38.80
CA ASN A 539 0.85 -3.76 39.82
C ASN A 539 0.51 -2.27 39.98
N ARG A 540 1.51 -1.39 40.02
CA ARG A 540 1.33 0.06 40.09
C ARG A 540 0.56 0.59 38.88
N ASN A 541 0.84 0.10 37.67
CA ASN A 541 0.06 0.43 36.48
C ASN A 541 -1.41 0.01 36.64
N LEU A 542 -1.68 -1.17 37.21
CA LEU A 542 -3.06 -1.61 37.42
C LEU A 542 -3.79 -0.70 38.41
N GLU A 543 -3.18 -0.39 39.56
CA GLU A 543 -3.82 0.45 40.57
C GLU A 543 -4.04 1.88 40.06
N LEU A 544 -3.09 2.43 39.30
CA LEU A 544 -3.26 3.72 38.63
C LEU A 544 -4.41 3.70 37.61
N ARG A 545 -4.59 2.59 36.89
CA ARG A 545 -5.73 2.46 35.98
C ARG A 545 -7.06 2.37 36.75
N ARG A 546 -7.09 1.64 37.86
CA ARG A 546 -8.26 1.51 38.74
C ARG A 546 -8.68 2.86 39.31
N SER A 547 -7.74 3.73 39.68
CA SER A 547 -8.06 5.05 40.23
C SER A 547 -8.79 5.95 39.25
N ILE A 548 -8.50 5.86 37.94
CA ILE A 548 -9.13 6.70 36.92
C ILE A 548 -10.43 6.10 36.38
N PHE A 549 -10.45 4.79 36.11
CA PHE A 549 -11.59 4.13 35.45
C PHE A 549 -12.66 3.67 36.46
N THR A 550 -12.33 3.53 37.75
CA THR A 550 -13.16 2.92 38.80
C THR A 550 -13.47 1.44 38.55
N ASP A 551 -13.75 0.70 39.63
CA ASP A 551 -14.04 -0.73 39.57
C ASP A 551 -15.32 -1.04 38.74
N SER A 552 -16.29 -0.12 38.74
CA SER A 552 -17.52 -0.27 37.93
C SER A 552 -17.22 -0.34 36.43
N CYS A 553 -16.32 0.49 35.91
CA CYS A 553 -15.96 0.51 34.50
C CYS A 553 -15.08 -0.69 34.12
N LEU A 554 -14.25 -1.18 35.04
CA LEU A 554 -13.45 -2.38 34.80
C LEU A 554 -14.31 -3.64 34.77
N GLY A 555 -15.40 -3.69 35.54
CA GLY A 555 -16.35 -4.79 35.53
C GLY A 555 -15.89 -6.02 36.31
N GLU A 556 -16.86 -6.77 36.82
CA GLU A 556 -16.64 -7.87 37.78
C GLU A 556 -15.74 -8.99 37.26
N GLY A 557 -15.88 -9.36 35.98
CA GLY A 557 -15.07 -10.42 35.38
C GLY A 557 -13.57 -10.09 35.37
N ASN A 558 -13.20 -8.83 35.10
CA ASN A 558 -11.81 -8.38 35.13
C ASN A 558 -11.27 -8.35 36.56
N LEU A 559 -12.07 -7.82 37.50
CA LEU A 559 -11.69 -7.76 38.92
C LEU A 559 -11.48 -9.15 39.53
N LYS A 560 -12.34 -10.12 39.17
CA LYS A 560 -12.19 -11.51 39.61
C LYS A 560 -10.91 -12.15 39.09
N MET A 561 -10.55 -11.92 37.83
CA MET A 561 -9.27 -12.41 37.27
C MET A 561 -8.06 -11.79 37.98
N ILE A 562 -8.13 -10.50 38.30
CA ILE A 562 -7.10 -9.79 39.06
C ILE A 562 -6.94 -10.38 40.47
N GLU A 563 -8.06 -10.63 41.16
CA GLU A 563 -8.06 -11.18 42.51
C GLU A 563 -7.40 -12.56 42.57
N ILE A 564 -7.79 -13.47 41.66
CA ILE A 564 -7.20 -14.82 41.56
C ILE A 564 -5.68 -14.74 41.41
N ALA A 565 -5.18 -13.87 40.53
CA ALA A 565 -3.75 -13.71 40.31
C ALA A 565 -3.01 -13.19 41.55
N LYS A 566 -3.59 -12.19 42.24
CA LYS A 566 -3.01 -11.64 43.48
C LYS A 566 -2.96 -12.67 44.61
N GLN A 567 -4.02 -13.48 44.79
CA GLN A 567 -4.06 -14.54 45.82
C GLN A 567 -2.93 -15.57 45.64
N HIS A 568 -2.47 -15.78 44.41
CA HIS A 568 -1.37 -16.70 44.10
C HIS A 568 0.00 -16.01 43.99
N GLY A 569 0.09 -14.72 44.32
CA GLY A 569 1.34 -13.96 44.33
C GLY A 569 1.90 -13.65 42.94
N SER A 570 1.06 -13.57 41.91
CA SER A 570 1.47 -13.10 40.59
C SER A 570 1.14 -11.62 40.42
N ALA A 571 2.07 -10.84 39.85
CA ALA A 571 1.72 -9.52 39.34
C ALA A 571 0.73 -9.67 38.19
N VAL A 572 -0.19 -8.70 38.05
CA VAL A 572 -1.29 -8.80 37.10
C VAL A 572 -1.74 -7.43 36.63
N LYS A 573 -2.13 -7.31 35.36
CA LYS A 573 -2.85 -6.15 34.83
C LYS A 573 -3.61 -6.47 33.55
N LEU A 574 -4.37 -5.49 33.05
CA LEU A 574 -5.09 -5.59 31.78
C LEU A 574 -4.16 -5.32 30.58
N PRO A 575 -4.06 -6.22 29.57
CA PRO A 575 -3.30 -5.98 28.35
C PRO A 575 -3.95 -5.01 27.38
N GLY A 576 -5.24 -4.71 27.56
CA GLY A 576 -6.04 -3.91 26.63
C GLY A 576 -7.16 -3.17 27.33
N SER A 577 -8.31 -3.02 26.67
CA SER A 577 -9.50 -2.35 27.23
C SER A 577 -10.18 -3.16 28.34
N GLY A 578 -10.19 -4.49 28.24
CA GLY A 578 -10.76 -5.42 29.23
C GLY A 578 -10.99 -6.81 28.63
N GLY A 579 -11.42 -7.76 29.45
CA GLY A 579 -11.75 -9.13 29.04
C GLY A 579 -10.58 -10.11 29.07
N ALA A 580 -9.38 -9.62 29.33
CA ALA A 580 -8.19 -10.41 29.58
C ALA A 580 -7.31 -9.77 30.65
N VAL A 581 -6.45 -10.57 31.27
CA VAL A 581 -5.37 -10.15 32.15
C VAL A 581 -4.06 -10.81 31.70
N ILE A 582 -2.96 -10.08 31.84
CA ILE A 582 -1.60 -10.64 31.75
C ILE A 582 -1.00 -10.63 33.13
N GLY A 583 -0.06 -11.52 33.37
CA GLY A 583 0.74 -11.44 34.57
C GLY A 583 2.12 -12.02 34.45
N LEU A 584 2.90 -11.68 35.47
CA LEU A 584 4.26 -12.12 35.69
C LEU A 584 4.31 -12.88 37.02
N CYS A 585 4.61 -14.18 36.93
CA CYS A 585 4.74 -15.04 38.09
C CYS A 585 6.23 -15.32 38.34
N LEU A 586 6.77 -14.77 39.43
CA LEU A 586 8.18 -14.94 39.81
C LEU A 586 8.50 -16.35 40.33
N HIS A 587 7.47 -17.15 40.65
CA HIS A 587 7.61 -18.50 41.17
C HIS A 587 6.96 -19.51 40.21
N PRO A 588 7.72 -20.10 39.28
CA PRO A 588 7.18 -21.04 38.28
C PRO A 588 6.36 -22.19 38.85
N ASN A 589 6.69 -22.65 40.07
CA ASN A 589 5.96 -23.73 40.75
C ASN A 589 4.50 -23.37 41.06
N LYS A 590 4.18 -22.09 41.25
CA LYS A 590 2.81 -21.61 41.50
C LYS A 590 1.98 -21.46 40.22
N LEU A 591 2.62 -21.53 39.05
CA LEU A 591 1.95 -21.31 37.77
C LEU A 591 0.92 -22.41 37.46
N MET A 592 1.16 -23.63 37.92
CA MET A 592 0.23 -24.75 37.77
C MET A 592 -1.01 -24.58 38.66
N GLU A 593 -0.82 -24.13 39.90
CA GLU A 593 -1.91 -23.80 40.83
C GLU A 593 -2.73 -22.62 40.29
N LEU A 594 -2.06 -21.57 39.81
CA LEU A 594 -2.70 -20.41 39.20
C LEU A 594 -3.55 -20.80 37.99
N LYS A 595 -2.99 -21.63 37.08
CA LYS A 595 -3.71 -22.15 35.92
C LYS A 595 -4.98 -22.89 36.34
N LYS A 596 -4.88 -23.77 37.35
CA LYS A 596 -6.02 -24.52 37.88
C LYS A 596 -7.09 -23.58 38.45
N ALA A 597 -6.69 -22.59 39.24
CA ALA A 597 -7.60 -21.61 39.82
C ALA A 597 -8.37 -20.80 38.77
N PHE A 598 -7.71 -20.37 37.69
CA PHE A 598 -8.39 -19.69 36.58
C PHE A 598 -9.40 -20.62 35.87
N GLN A 599 -9.00 -21.87 35.60
CA GLN A 599 -9.85 -22.85 34.92
C GLN A 599 -11.08 -23.24 35.75
N GLU A 600 -10.93 -23.45 37.06
CA GLU A 600 -12.03 -23.74 37.99
C GLU A 600 -13.03 -22.58 38.08
N ASN A 601 -12.59 -21.35 37.80
CA ASN A 601 -13.43 -20.16 37.74
C ASN A 601 -14.00 -19.86 36.34
N GLY A 602 -13.80 -20.75 35.37
CA GLY A 602 -14.36 -20.64 34.02
C GLY A 602 -13.59 -19.72 33.07
N PHE A 603 -12.38 -19.30 33.43
CA PHE A 603 -11.50 -18.51 32.58
C PHE A 603 -10.59 -19.40 31.73
N VAL A 604 -10.18 -18.90 30.57
CA VAL A 604 -9.14 -19.54 29.76
C VAL A 604 -7.78 -19.06 30.27
N PHE A 605 -6.81 -19.97 30.38
CA PHE A 605 -5.43 -19.66 30.75
C PHE A 605 -4.47 -20.24 29.72
N CYS A 606 -3.52 -19.44 29.24
CA CYS A 606 -2.47 -19.89 28.34
C CYS A 606 -1.12 -19.24 28.65
N HIS A 607 -0.04 -19.97 28.38
CA HIS A 607 1.30 -19.41 28.35
C HIS A 607 1.46 -18.56 27.09
N ILE A 608 2.08 -17.40 27.24
CA ILE A 608 2.36 -16.53 26.10
C ILE A 608 3.50 -17.14 25.30
N VAL A 609 3.30 -17.21 23.98
CA VAL A 609 4.31 -17.55 22.99
C VAL A 609 4.66 -16.24 22.29
N PRO A 610 5.80 -15.61 22.61
CA PRO A 610 6.22 -14.39 21.94
C PRO A 610 6.38 -14.62 20.43
N HIS A 611 5.98 -13.63 19.63
CA HIS A 611 6.25 -13.61 18.19
C HIS A 611 7.35 -12.60 17.90
N SER A 612 8.48 -13.07 17.37
CA SER A 612 9.59 -12.20 16.95
C SER A 612 9.40 -11.77 15.50
N PRO A 613 9.81 -10.54 15.13
CA PRO A 613 9.82 -10.12 13.73
C PRO A 613 10.72 -11.08 12.94
N VAL A 614 10.30 -11.47 11.75
CA VAL A 614 11.18 -12.23 10.84
C VAL A 614 12.27 -11.26 10.38
N THR A 615 13.46 -11.35 10.96
CA THR A 615 14.66 -10.74 10.37
C THR A 615 14.84 -11.39 9.01
N ALA A 616 14.91 -10.59 7.94
CA ALA A 616 15.39 -11.08 6.65
C ALA A 616 16.84 -11.55 6.86
N ILE A 617 17.02 -12.83 7.16
CA ILE A 617 18.33 -13.46 7.16
C ILE A 617 18.74 -13.48 5.69
N VAL A 618 19.53 -12.49 5.28
CA VAL A 618 20.42 -12.63 4.13
C VAL A 618 21.38 -13.75 4.53
N LYS A 619 21.06 -14.99 4.14
CA LYS A 619 22.06 -16.04 4.10
C LYS A 619 23.03 -15.64 2.99
N GLU A 620 24.13 -15.00 3.36
CA GLU A 620 25.35 -15.06 2.57
C GLU A 620 25.75 -16.55 2.52
N GLU A 621 25.30 -17.25 1.49
CA GLU A 621 25.96 -18.47 1.05
C GLU A 621 27.35 -18.05 0.58
N SER A 622 28.32 -18.23 1.48
CA SER A 622 29.74 -18.17 1.14
C SER A 622 30.00 -19.23 0.07
N PRO A 623 30.59 -18.88 -1.09
CA PRO A 623 30.91 -19.87 -2.11
C PRO A 623 31.95 -20.81 -1.53
N SER A 624 31.58 -22.07 -1.39
CA SER A 624 32.52 -23.16 -1.13
C SER A 624 33.58 -23.16 -2.23
N GLY A 625 34.81 -22.77 -1.87
CA GLY A 625 35.97 -22.86 -2.74
C GLY A 625 36.30 -24.31 -3.14
N PRO A 626 37.04 -24.49 -4.24
CA PRO A 626 37.20 -25.79 -4.88
C PRO A 626 38.17 -26.70 -4.11
N ARG A 627 37.83 -27.97 -4.02
CA ARG A 627 38.78 -29.09 -3.97
C ARG A 627 38.35 -30.15 -4.97
#